data_AF-A0A2G8LPY6-F1
#
_entry.id   AF-A0A2G8LPY6-F1
#
_cell.length_a   1.000
_cell.length_b   1.000
_cell.length_c   1.000
_cell.angle_alpha   90.00
_cell.angle_beta   90.00
_cell.angle_gamma   90.00
#
_symmetry.space_group_name_H-M   'P 1'
#
loop_
_entity.id
_entity.type
_entity.pdbx_description
1 polymer ?
#
loop_
_entity_poly.entity_id
_entity_poly.type
_entity_poly.pdbx_seq_one_letter_code
_entity_poly.pdbx_strand_id
1 'polypeptide(L)'
;MEIYNEKVRDLLAPAGSEGFALKVREHSKDGPYVPDLTKHLVSDYAQVLELLEQGMASRTTASTHMHEFSSRSHAIFTIHFVQVSDNVLFKGTGNELTRRNTS
;
A
#
# COMPACT_ATOMS: atom_id res chain seq x y z
N MET A 1 -3.54 4.25 -7.38
CA MET A 1 -3.09 4.14 -8.78
C MET A 1 -4.28 4.13 -9.73
N GLU A 2 -4.03 4.35 -11.01
CA GLU A 2 -5.00 4.23 -12.10
C GLU A 2 -4.46 3.25 -13.15
N ILE A 3 -5.34 2.47 -13.75
CA ILE A 3 -5.06 1.69 -14.96
C ILE A 3 -5.87 2.30 -16.09
N TYR A 4 -5.19 2.76 -17.12
CA TYR A 4 -5.78 3.33 -18.32
C TYR A 4 -5.04 2.83 -19.56
N ASN A 5 -5.77 2.25 -20.51
CA ASN A 5 -5.20 1.71 -21.75
C ASN A 5 -4.00 0.78 -21.48
N GLU A 6 -4.17 -0.17 -20.56
CA GLU A 6 -3.13 -1.12 -20.11
C GLU A 6 -1.87 -0.47 -19.50
N LYS A 7 -1.91 0.84 -19.18
CA LYS A 7 -0.82 1.55 -18.51
C LYS A 7 -1.20 1.86 -17.07
N VAL A 8 -0.27 1.59 -16.16
CA VAL A 8 -0.40 1.95 -14.75
C VAL A 8 0.10 3.38 -14.55
N ARG A 9 -0.64 4.17 -13.80
CA ARG A 9 -0.25 5.51 -13.38
C ARG A 9 -0.34 5.64 -11.87
N ASP A 10 0.64 6.29 -11.27
CA ASP A 10 0.54 6.70 -9.88
C ASP A 10 -0.23 8.02 -9.77
N LEU A 11 -1.31 7.99 -8.98
CA LEU A 11 -2.17 9.15 -8.74
C LEU A 11 -1.68 10.01 -7.58
N LEU A 12 -0.73 9.52 -6.78
CA LEU A 12 -0.15 10.20 -5.62
C LEU A 12 1.34 10.52 -5.80
N ALA A 13 1.84 10.38 -7.04
CA ALA A 13 3.22 10.72 -7.37
C ALA A 13 3.48 12.23 -7.14
N PRO A 14 4.65 12.62 -6.64
CA PRO A 14 5.02 14.03 -6.51
C PRO A 14 4.92 14.78 -7.84
N ALA A 15 4.56 16.05 -7.80
CA ALA A 15 4.51 16.90 -8.99
C ALA A 15 5.88 16.93 -9.70
N GLY A 16 5.87 16.73 -11.02
CA GLY A 16 7.10 16.69 -11.84
C GLY A 16 7.79 15.32 -11.90
N SER A 17 7.25 14.28 -11.25
CA SER A 17 7.72 12.90 -11.44
C SER A 17 7.10 12.25 -12.68
N GLU A 18 7.83 11.34 -13.32
CA GLU A 18 7.34 10.43 -14.37
C GLU A 18 6.41 9.36 -13.77
N GLY A 19 5.33 9.77 -13.08
CA GLY A 19 4.34 8.88 -12.48
C GLY A 19 3.46 8.14 -13.49
N PHE A 20 3.81 8.17 -14.78
CA PHE A 20 3.04 7.64 -15.90
C PHE A 20 3.67 6.36 -16.43
N ALA A 21 2.84 5.36 -16.77
CA ALA A 21 3.26 4.08 -17.33
C ALA A 21 4.23 3.27 -16.44
N LEU A 22 3.91 3.14 -15.16
CA LEU A 22 4.63 2.28 -14.23
C LEU A 22 4.60 0.83 -14.69
N LYS A 23 5.70 0.09 -14.45
CA LYS A 23 5.83 -1.31 -14.86
C LYS A 23 5.27 -2.25 -13.80
N VAL A 24 4.44 -3.19 -14.24
CA VAL A 24 4.03 -4.34 -13.42
C VAL A 24 5.15 -5.40 -13.47
N ARG A 25 5.44 -6.00 -12.32
CA ARG A 25 6.41 -7.10 -12.15
C ARG A 25 5.80 -8.21 -11.32
N GLU A 26 6.40 -9.40 -11.34
CA GLU A 26 5.96 -10.56 -10.57
C GLU A 26 6.93 -10.84 -9.41
N HIS A 27 6.43 -11.01 -8.18
CA HIS A 27 7.18 -11.53 -7.05
C HIS A 27 6.83 -13.01 -6.83
N SER A 28 7.83 -13.86 -6.57
CA SER A 28 7.66 -15.32 -6.49
C SER A 28 6.68 -15.80 -5.41
N LYS A 29 6.50 -15.01 -4.34
CA LYS A 29 5.60 -15.33 -3.23
C LYS A 29 4.33 -14.48 -3.21
N ASP A 30 4.45 -13.19 -3.56
CA ASP A 30 3.39 -12.20 -3.34
C ASP A 30 2.63 -11.82 -4.63
N GLY A 31 3.04 -12.40 -5.76
CA GLY A 31 2.39 -12.19 -7.05
C GLY A 31 2.72 -10.85 -7.71
N PRO A 32 1.84 -10.35 -8.60
CA PRO A 32 2.05 -9.11 -9.34
C PRO A 32 2.15 -7.88 -8.43
N TYR A 33 3.10 -6.99 -8.69
CA TYR A 33 3.28 -5.74 -7.99
C TYR A 33 3.84 -4.63 -8.89
N VAL A 34 3.77 -3.39 -8.42
CA VAL A 34 4.27 -2.20 -9.14
C VAL A 34 5.39 -1.57 -8.29
N PRO A 35 6.68 -1.76 -8.62
CA PRO A 35 7.79 -1.36 -7.78
C PRO A 35 7.85 0.15 -7.49
N ASP A 36 7.53 0.95 -8.51
CA ASP A 36 7.67 2.41 -8.48
C ASP A 36 6.37 3.12 -8.05
N LEU A 37 5.39 2.37 -7.54
CA LEU A 37 4.17 2.94 -6.99
C LEU A 37 4.43 3.53 -5.61
N THR A 38 4.13 4.82 -5.43
CA THR A 38 4.37 5.49 -4.15
C THR A 38 3.51 4.92 -3.03
N LYS A 39 4.08 4.92 -1.82
CA LYS A 39 3.41 4.53 -0.59
C LYS A 39 3.52 5.69 0.38
N HIS A 40 2.40 6.05 0.98
CA HIS A 40 2.30 7.18 1.90
C HIS A 40 1.92 6.64 3.27
N LEU A 41 2.73 7.00 4.29
CA LEU A 41 2.41 6.67 5.67
C LEU A 41 1.29 7.59 6.14
N VAL A 42 0.28 7.02 6.78
CA VAL A 42 -0.86 7.75 7.35
C VAL A 42 -1.02 7.37 8.81
N SER A 43 -1.30 8.36 9.66
CA SER A 43 -1.46 8.15 11.11
C SER A 43 -2.91 8.24 11.59
N ASP A 44 -3.80 8.79 10.77
CA ASP A 44 -5.19 9.02 11.10
C ASP A 44 -6.10 8.96 9.87
N TYR A 45 -7.40 8.99 10.11
CA TYR A 45 -8.42 8.93 9.06
C TYR A 45 -8.44 10.20 8.18
N ALA A 46 -8.11 11.36 8.73
CA ALA A 46 -8.13 12.60 7.96
C ALA A 46 -7.05 12.59 6.87
N GLN A 47 -5.85 12.09 7.18
CA GLN A 47 -4.77 11.90 6.20
C GLN A 47 -5.14 10.91 5.10
N VAL A 48 -5.89 9.85 5.42
CA VAL A 48 -6.42 8.91 4.41
C VAL A 48 -7.38 9.62 3.46
N LEU A 49 -8.29 10.45 3.99
CA LEU A 49 -9.22 11.22 3.19
C LEU A 49 -8.51 12.25 2.29
N GLU A 50 -7.50 12.94 2.81
CA GLU A 50 -6.70 13.89 2.05
C GLU A 50 -6.03 13.22 0.83
N LEU A 51 -5.40 12.06 1.04
CA LEU A 51 -4.81 11.28 -0.06
C LEU A 51 -5.86 10.78 -1.05
N LEU A 52 -7.05 10.39 -0.58
CA LEU A 52 -8.14 9.99 -1.45
C LEU A 52 -8.58 11.15 -2.36
N GLU A 53 -8.80 12.33 -1.79
CA GLU A 53 -9.17 13.54 -2.52
C GLU A 53 -8.09 13.97 -3.51
N GLN A 54 -6.82 13.94 -3.10
CA GLN A 54 -5.69 14.20 -3.98
C GLN A 54 -5.68 13.23 -5.17
N GLY A 55 -5.82 11.93 -4.91
CA GLY A 55 -5.85 10.91 -5.96
C GLY A 55 -7.02 11.10 -6.93
N MET A 56 -8.19 11.47 -6.42
CA MET A 56 -9.36 11.81 -7.26
C MET A 56 -9.11 13.05 -8.12
N ALA A 57 -8.50 14.11 -7.57
CA ALA A 57 -8.16 15.31 -8.32
C ALA A 57 -7.14 15.01 -9.43
N SER A 58 -6.09 14.24 -9.13
CA SER A 58 -5.11 13.79 -10.13
C SER A 58 -5.75 12.94 -11.22
N ARG A 59 -6.73 12.10 -10.90
CA ARG A 59 -7.51 11.36 -11.90
C ARG A 59 -8.36 12.30 -12.77
N THR A 60 -9.02 13.29 -12.18
CA THR A 60 -9.81 14.27 -12.92
C THR A 60 -8.95 15.08 -13.90
N THR A 61 -7.77 15.56 -13.46
CA THR A 61 -6.84 16.29 -14.35
C THR A 61 -6.28 15.41 -15.48
N ALA A 62 -6.11 14.10 -15.26
CA ALA A 62 -5.76 13.16 -16.31
C ALA A 62 -6.85 13.09 -17.39
N SER A 63 -8.11 13.07 -16.96
CA SER A 63 -9.28 12.94 -17.85
C SER A 63 -9.56 14.18 -18.69
N THR A 64 -9.14 15.38 -18.25
CA THR A 64 -9.25 16.61 -19.05
C THR A 64 -8.16 16.75 -20.10
N HIS A 65 -6.98 16.13 -19.90
CA HIS A 65 -5.88 16.16 -20.87
C HIS A 65 -6.03 15.10 -21.99
N MET A 66 -6.95 14.15 -21.83
CA MET A 66 -7.28 13.10 -22.81
C MET A 66 -8.79 12.87 -22.78
N HIS A 67 -9.52 13.43 -23.76
CA HIS A 67 -10.99 13.37 -23.89
C HIS A 67 -11.66 12.07 -23.35
N GLU A 68 -12.55 12.28 -22.37
CA GLU A 68 -13.77 11.52 -22.05
C GLU A 68 -13.70 9.97 -22.06
N PHE A 69 -13.08 9.34 -21.04
CA PHE A 69 -13.23 7.90 -20.77
C PHE A 69 -13.09 7.52 -19.28
N SER A 70 -13.84 8.17 -18.38
CA SER A 70 -13.92 7.75 -16.97
C SER A 70 -14.44 6.30 -16.80
N SER A 71 -15.09 5.74 -17.82
CA SER A 71 -15.57 4.36 -17.90
C SER A 71 -14.49 3.32 -18.26
N ARG A 72 -13.38 3.73 -18.87
CA ARG A 72 -12.28 2.82 -19.27
C ARG A 72 -11.04 2.95 -18.38
N SER A 73 -11.07 3.84 -17.40
CA SER A 73 -10.05 3.93 -16.36
C SER A 73 -10.53 3.24 -15.09
N HIS A 74 -9.68 2.38 -14.53
CA HIS A 74 -9.92 1.78 -13.23
C HIS A 74 -9.02 2.43 -12.20
N ALA A 75 -9.62 3.05 -11.19
CA ALA A 75 -8.90 3.60 -10.05
C ALA A 75 -8.83 2.56 -8.93
N ILE A 76 -7.63 2.33 -8.39
CA ILE A 76 -7.38 1.38 -7.32
C ILE A 76 -6.70 2.14 -6.18
N PHE A 77 -7.37 2.17 -5.03
CA PHE A 77 -6.83 2.72 -3.79
C PHE A 77 -6.55 1.57 -2.83
N THR A 78 -5.29 1.41 -2.43
CA THR A 78 -4.83 0.26 -1.63
C THR A 78 -4.36 0.75 -0.27
N ILE A 79 -4.95 0.20 0.80
CA ILE A 79 -4.51 0.44 2.17
C ILE A 79 -3.69 -0.76 2.62
N HIS A 80 -2.43 -0.52 2.96
CA HIS A 80 -1.55 -1.53 3.56
C HIS A 80 -1.61 -1.39 5.08
N PHE A 81 -2.13 -2.41 5.76
CA PHE A 81 -2.15 -2.47 7.23
C PHE A 81 -1.18 -3.55 7.72
N VAL A 82 -0.29 -3.19 8.63
CA VAL A 82 0.61 -4.12 9.31
C VAL A 82 0.27 -4.11 10.79
N GLN A 83 -0.22 -5.24 11.29
CA GLN A 83 -0.41 -5.46 12.72
C GLN A 83 0.78 -6.25 13.25
N VAL A 84 1.49 -5.68 14.22
CA VAL A 84 2.47 -6.43 15.01
C VAL A 84 1.74 -6.91 16.26
N SER A 85 1.51 -8.23 16.36
CA SER A 85 0.95 -8.86 17.54
C SER A 85 2.09 -9.31 18.45
N ASP A 86 2.13 -8.83 19.70
CA ASP A 86 3.13 -9.19 20.72
C ASP A 86 2.97 -10.61 21.28
N ASN A 87 2.58 -11.59 20.48
CA ASN A 87 2.37 -12.97 20.94
C ASN A 87 3.61 -13.86 20.85
N VAL A 88 4.80 -13.29 20.67
CA VAL A 88 6.06 -14.06 20.59
C VAL A 88 7.19 -13.44 21.42
N LEU A 89 6.94 -12.99 22.65
CA LEU A 89 8.03 -12.60 23.58
C LEU A 89 7.80 -12.93 25.07
N PHE A 90 7.08 -14.01 25.40
CA PHE A 90 7.18 -14.66 26.73
C PHE A 90 7.11 -16.20 26.62
N LYS A 91 8.01 -16.81 25.86
CA LYS A 91 8.49 -18.16 26.22
C LYS A 91 9.68 -17.97 27.15
N GLY A 92 9.37 -17.64 28.41
CA GLY A 92 10.32 -17.80 29.50
C GLY A 92 10.76 -19.26 29.50
N THR A 93 12.06 -19.48 29.32
CA THR A 93 12.72 -20.76 29.57
C THR A 93 12.35 -21.22 30.97
N GLY A 94 11.44 -22.18 31.06
CA GLY A 94 11.15 -22.89 32.30
C GLY A 94 12.39 -23.66 32.70
N ASN A 95 13.19 -23.10 33.61
CA ASN A 95 14.20 -23.86 34.31
C ASN A 95 13.48 -24.70 35.37
N GLU A 96 13.41 -25.99 35.07
CA GLU A 96 13.06 -27.09 35.95
C GLU A 96 13.93 -27.05 37.22
N LEU A 97 13.40 -26.53 38.33
CA LEU A 97 14.00 -26.71 39.65
C LEU A 97 13.42 -27.96 40.29
N THR A 98 13.98 -29.11 39.91
CA THR A 98 13.94 -30.30 40.77
C THR A 98 14.82 -30.03 41.99
N ARG A 99 14.20 -29.82 43.16
CA ARG A 99 14.81 -30.18 44.44
C ARG A 99 13.79 -30.88 45.34
N ARG A 100 13.87 -32.21 45.35
CA ARG A 100 13.49 -33.03 46.51
C ARG A 100 14.42 -32.69 47.69
N ASN A 101 13.83 -32.53 48.87
CA ASN A 101 14.27 -33.03 50.18
C ASN A 101 13.32 -32.41 51.23
N THR A 102 12.34 -33.14 51.74
CA THR A 102 12.39 -33.97 52.97
C THR A 102 12.94 -33.23 54.19
N SER A 103 12.04 -32.83 55.09
CA SER A 103 11.89 -33.35 56.45
C SER A 103 10.55 -32.93 57.04
#